data_AF-A0A8T6F3N5-F1
#
_entry.id   AF-A0A8T6F3N5-F1
#
_cell.length_a   1.000
_cell.length_b   1.000
_cell.length_c   1.000
_cell.angle_alpha   90.00
_cell.angle_beta   90.00
_cell.angle_gamma   90.00
#
_symmetry.space_group_name_H-M   'P 1'
#
loop_
_entity.id
_entity.type
_entity.pdbx_description
1 polymer ?
#
loop_
_entity_poly.entity_id
_entity_poly.type
_entity_poly.pdbx_seq_one_letter_code
_entity_poly.pdbx_strand_id
1 'polypeptide(L)'
;MNRSIPLLLLLLFMVVVVAVAVLSQSNDAEASGHSATRSFASPSVAPGGQIEVTIAARNYGAFAQVVETLPGGFTFVGSSLPDAAVDARLDAATFTLLGEEQFTYTVQAPAVEAEFIFSGIVRDQHKVEHEVGGDTSLRVGPSLAPVSTPDPQASPTAEPTPTATPVPTPTPTATPAPTATPRPMVTPTQEPTATPVPEPTATPVPEPTATPTPRPPASPTMTPVPVVPTPEERGGIPPWVWVLPLLVLVLVLSSIGYARRRR
;
A
#
# COMPACT_ATOMS: atom_id res chain seq x y z
N MET A 1 -30.98 20.16 -54.05
CA MET A 1 -31.86 19.60 -53.00
C MET A 1 -31.24 18.27 -52.56
N ASN A 2 -30.08 18.23 -51.90
CA ASN A 2 -29.68 18.74 -50.57
C ASN A 2 -30.45 18.12 -49.39
N ARG A 3 -30.39 16.78 -49.24
CA ARG A 3 -30.74 16.10 -47.98
C ARG A 3 -29.73 15.06 -47.47
N SER A 4 -28.64 14.82 -48.19
CA SER A 4 -27.60 13.84 -47.80
C SER A 4 -26.37 14.45 -47.09
N ILE A 5 -26.18 15.76 -47.17
CA ILE A 5 -25.09 16.47 -46.47
C ILE A 5 -25.21 16.45 -44.93
N PRO A 6 -26.40 16.57 -44.29
CA PRO A 6 -26.47 16.61 -42.82
C PRO A 6 -26.14 15.25 -42.18
N LEU A 7 -26.45 14.13 -42.84
CA LEU A 7 -26.14 12.80 -42.32
C LEU A 7 -24.65 12.48 -42.43
N LEU A 8 -24.01 12.85 -43.56
CA LEU A 8 -22.57 12.65 -43.75
C LEU A 8 -21.75 13.52 -42.78
N LEU A 9 -22.18 14.78 -42.54
CA LEU A 9 -21.56 15.66 -41.55
C LEU A 9 -21.76 15.16 -40.12
N LEU A 10 -22.95 14.65 -39.79
CA LEU A 10 -23.22 14.05 -38.48
C LEU A 10 -22.36 12.80 -38.26
N LEU A 11 -22.23 11.95 -39.28
CA LEU A 11 -21.45 10.72 -39.21
C LEU A 11 -19.94 11.02 -39.11
N LEU A 12 -19.46 12.01 -39.86
CA LEU A 12 -18.09 12.50 -39.75
C LEU A 12 -17.81 13.13 -38.38
N PHE A 13 -18.74 13.94 -37.87
CA PHE A 13 -18.64 14.51 -36.52
C PHE A 13 -18.63 13.41 -35.45
N MET A 14 -19.46 12.38 -35.60
CA MET A 14 -19.51 11.25 -34.67
C MET A 14 -18.22 10.42 -34.74
N VAL A 15 -17.66 10.18 -35.94
CA VAL A 15 -16.36 9.54 -36.12
C VAL A 15 -15.23 10.39 -35.53
N VAL A 16 -15.26 11.72 -35.68
CA VAL A 16 -14.26 12.61 -35.08
C VAL A 16 -14.41 12.66 -33.56
N VAL A 17 -15.62 12.68 -33.01
CA VAL A 17 -15.86 12.61 -31.56
C VAL A 17 -15.41 11.26 -31.00
N VAL A 18 -15.68 10.15 -31.69
CA VAL A 18 -15.18 8.83 -31.31
C VAL A 18 -13.68 8.75 -31.44
N ALA A 19 -13.08 9.27 -32.52
CA ALA A 19 -11.63 9.28 -32.71
C ALA A 19 -10.95 10.18 -31.66
N VAL A 20 -11.49 11.36 -31.35
CA VAL A 20 -10.99 12.25 -30.30
C VAL A 20 -11.23 11.65 -28.92
N ALA A 21 -12.31 10.90 -28.69
CA ALA A 21 -12.49 10.15 -27.44
C ALA A 21 -11.52 8.95 -27.34
N VAL A 22 -11.17 8.30 -28.45
CA VAL A 22 -10.17 7.22 -28.51
C VAL A 22 -8.74 7.77 -28.37
N LEU A 23 -8.46 8.94 -28.95
CA LEU A 23 -7.18 9.65 -28.84
C LEU A 23 -7.04 10.42 -27.50
N SER A 24 -8.14 10.79 -26.85
CA SER A 24 -8.13 11.33 -25.47
C SER A 24 -8.03 10.23 -24.42
N GLN A 25 -8.23 8.96 -24.80
CA GLN A 25 -7.97 7.80 -23.94
C GLN A 25 -6.51 7.35 -23.97
N SER A 26 -5.65 7.95 -24.81
CA SER A 26 -4.27 7.49 -25.00
C SER A 26 -3.23 8.17 -24.09
N ASN A 27 -3.64 8.81 -23.00
CA ASN A 27 -2.71 9.46 -22.06
C ASN A 27 -2.85 9.07 -20.59
N ASP A 28 -3.76 8.17 -20.25
CA ASP A 28 -3.62 7.39 -19.02
C ASP A 28 -2.89 6.12 -19.40
N ALA A 29 -1.66 5.97 -18.89
CA ALA A 29 -0.94 4.73 -19.01
C ALA A 29 -1.83 3.60 -18.48
N GLU A 30 -2.39 2.79 -19.38
CA GLU A 30 -2.96 1.49 -19.05
C GLU A 30 -1.83 0.61 -18.50
N ALA A 31 -1.54 0.80 -17.22
CA ALA A 31 -0.93 -0.23 -16.42
C ALA A 31 -1.94 -1.39 -16.39
N SER A 32 -1.50 -2.56 -16.83
CA SER A 32 -2.12 -3.86 -16.56
C SER A 32 -2.94 -3.82 -15.27
N GLY A 33 -4.24 -4.09 -15.34
CA GLY A 33 -5.25 -3.62 -14.38
C GLY A 33 -5.09 -3.93 -12.88
N HIS A 34 -4.01 -4.55 -12.43
CA HIS A 34 -3.64 -4.80 -11.03
C HIS A 34 -2.84 -3.60 -10.53
N SER A 35 -3.36 -2.86 -9.57
CA SER A 35 -2.70 -1.64 -9.09
C SER A 35 -2.85 -1.44 -7.59
N ALA A 36 -1.85 -0.81 -6.99
CA ALA A 36 -1.89 -0.32 -5.62
C ALA A 36 -1.43 1.13 -5.58
N THR A 37 -2.08 1.95 -4.75
CA THR A 37 -1.72 3.36 -4.55
C THR A 37 -1.60 3.69 -3.08
N ARG A 38 -0.58 4.49 -2.75
CA ARG A 38 -0.32 5.05 -1.43
C ARG A 38 -0.89 6.45 -1.31
N SER A 39 -1.42 6.76 -0.14
CA SER A 39 -1.72 8.14 0.26
C SER A 39 -1.34 8.39 1.71
N PHE A 40 -0.63 9.49 1.95
CA PHE A 40 -0.29 9.93 3.31
C PHE A 40 -1.42 10.77 3.90
N ALA A 41 -1.71 10.60 5.19
CA ALA A 41 -2.71 11.43 5.89
C ALA A 41 -2.35 12.93 5.92
N SER A 42 -1.07 13.26 5.71
CA SER A 42 -0.55 14.62 5.60
C SER A 42 0.74 14.60 4.75
N PRO A 43 1.05 15.66 3.98
CA PRO A 43 2.32 15.75 3.24
C PRO A 43 3.54 15.93 4.16
N SER A 44 3.33 16.15 5.46
CA SER A 44 4.41 16.27 6.45
C SER A 44 4.04 15.75 7.83
N VAL A 45 5.06 15.37 8.60
CA VAL A 45 4.95 14.89 9.98
C VAL A 45 6.07 15.49 10.85
N ALA A 46 5.77 15.78 12.11
CA ALA A 46 6.77 16.27 13.06
C ALA A 46 7.85 15.21 13.33
N PRO A 47 9.10 15.60 13.67
CA PRO A 47 10.14 14.65 14.07
C PRO A 47 9.68 13.74 15.22
N GLY A 48 9.86 12.42 15.06
CA GLY A 48 9.38 11.42 16.02
C GLY A 48 7.86 11.20 16.06
N GLY A 49 7.10 11.96 15.27
CA GLY A 49 5.65 11.83 15.14
C GLY A 49 5.24 10.58 14.37
N GLN A 50 3.96 10.22 14.47
CA GLN A 50 3.38 9.13 13.69
C GLN A 50 2.56 9.68 12.53
N ILE A 51 2.56 8.95 11.43
CA ILE A 51 1.73 9.23 10.27
C ILE A 51 0.99 7.97 9.83
N GLU A 52 -0.29 8.14 9.55
CA GLU A 52 -1.11 7.11 8.92
C GLU A 52 -0.92 7.16 7.40
N VAL A 53 -0.75 5.97 6.83
CA VAL A 53 -0.59 5.74 5.40
C VAL A 53 -1.72 4.82 4.95
N THR A 54 -2.41 5.21 3.90
CA THR A 54 -3.47 4.41 3.27
C THR A 54 -2.92 3.74 2.02
N ILE A 55 -3.16 2.44 1.88
CA ILE A 55 -2.96 1.70 0.63
C ILE A 55 -4.31 1.30 0.09
N ALA A 56 -4.61 1.69 -1.15
CA ALA A 56 -5.73 1.16 -1.93
C ALA A 56 -5.19 0.19 -2.97
N ALA A 57 -5.65 -1.06 -2.98
CA ALA A 57 -5.21 -2.08 -3.92
C ALA A 57 -6.42 -2.67 -4.65
N ARG A 58 -6.34 -2.79 -5.98
CA ARG A 58 -7.46 -3.24 -6.82
C ARG A 58 -7.03 -4.30 -7.81
N ASN A 59 -8.01 -5.14 -8.17
CA ASN A 59 -7.90 -6.17 -9.21
C ASN A 59 -6.73 -7.13 -9.04
N TYR A 60 -6.22 -7.34 -7.83
CA TYR A 60 -5.05 -8.20 -7.57
C TYR A 60 -5.38 -9.71 -7.52
N GLY A 61 -6.66 -10.06 -7.70
CA GLY A 61 -7.16 -11.43 -7.63
C GLY A 61 -7.71 -11.80 -6.25
N ALA A 62 -7.64 -13.08 -5.89
CA ALA A 62 -8.14 -13.60 -4.62
C ALA A 62 -7.25 -13.23 -3.42
N PHE A 63 -5.97 -12.95 -3.66
CA PHE A 63 -5.03 -12.50 -2.64
C PHE A 63 -3.88 -11.71 -3.27
N ALA A 64 -3.20 -10.90 -2.45
CA ALA A 64 -2.00 -10.17 -2.83
C ALA A 64 -1.04 -10.00 -1.65
N GLN A 65 0.21 -9.64 -1.96
CA GLN A 65 1.14 -9.10 -0.97
C GLN A 65 1.56 -7.69 -1.35
N VAL A 66 1.35 -6.73 -0.45
CA VAL A 66 1.92 -5.38 -0.57
C VAL A 66 3.18 -5.35 0.27
N VAL A 67 4.31 -5.04 -0.33
CA VAL A 67 5.60 -4.85 0.35
C VAL A 67 5.95 -3.37 0.27
N GLU A 68 5.81 -2.67 1.39
CA GLU A 68 6.24 -1.29 1.56
C GLU A 68 7.69 -1.24 2.00
N THR A 69 8.54 -0.55 1.26
CA THR A 69 9.93 -0.26 1.65
C THR A 69 9.94 1.03 2.46
N LEU A 70 10.28 0.91 3.75
CA LEU A 70 10.30 2.03 4.68
C LEU A 70 11.63 2.78 4.57
N PRO A 71 11.63 4.12 4.43
CA PRO A 71 12.85 4.90 4.43
C PRO A 71 13.60 4.74 5.76
N GLY A 72 14.93 4.88 5.71
CA GLY A 72 15.77 4.74 6.90
C GLY A 72 15.30 5.61 8.07
N GLY A 73 15.16 4.99 9.25
CA GLY A 73 14.73 5.66 10.48
C GLY A 73 13.23 5.70 10.70
N PHE A 74 12.41 5.31 9.71
CA PHE A 74 10.99 5.03 9.95
C PHE A 74 10.84 3.68 10.66
N THR A 75 9.84 3.59 11.53
CA THR A 75 9.51 2.34 12.23
C THR A 75 8.03 2.04 12.07
N PHE A 76 7.70 0.80 11.71
CA PHE A 76 6.31 0.34 11.67
C PHE A 76 5.70 0.32 13.08
N VAL A 77 4.49 0.86 13.22
CA VAL A 77 3.76 0.94 14.50
C VAL A 77 2.60 -0.05 14.54
N GLY A 78 1.83 -0.15 13.44
CA GLY A 78 0.65 -1.00 13.39
C GLY A 78 -0.11 -0.85 12.07
N SER A 79 -1.14 -1.67 11.87
CA SER A 79 -2.04 -1.57 10.73
C SER A 79 -3.48 -1.91 11.11
N SER A 80 -4.39 -1.67 10.17
CA SER A 80 -5.79 -2.10 10.26
C SER A 80 -6.00 -3.57 9.88
N LEU A 81 -4.98 -4.25 9.36
CA LEU A 81 -5.02 -5.67 9.06
C LEU A 81 -4.77 -6.50 10.33
N PRO A 82 -5.23 -7.77 10.37
CA PRO A 82 -4.89 -8.67 11.47
C PRO A 82 -3.37 -8.89 11.56
N ASP A 83 -2.83 -9.05 12.78
CA ASP A 83 -1.39 -9.25 13.00
C ASP A 83 -0.80 -10.42 12.18
N ALA A 84 -1.58 -11.49 11.97
CA ALA A 84 -1.17 -12.64 11.18
C ALA A 84 -0.96 -12.34 9.68
N ALA A 85 -1.52 -11.23 9.18
CA ALA A 85 -1.38 -10.77 7.81
C ALA A 85 -0.21 -9.79 7.63
N VAL A 86 0.51 -9.44 8.70
CA VAL A 86 1.57 -8.42 8.69
C VAL A 86 2.92 -9.05 9.06
N ASP A 87 3.92 -8.86 8.20
CA ASP A 87 5.33 -9.12 8.51
C ASP A 87 6.11 -7.80 8.41
N ALA A 88 6.40 -7.19 9.56
CA ALA A 88 7.11 -5.93 9.65
C ALA A 88 8.58 -6.14 10.05
N ARG A 89 9.47 -5.49 9.31
CA ARG A 89 10.92 -5.48 9.49
C ARG A 89 11.39 -4.03 9.65
N LEU A 90 12.68 -3.86 9.88
CA LEU A 90 13.28 -2.53 10.09
C LEU A 90 13.13 -1.62 8.86
N ASP A 91 13.24 -2.18 7.67
CA ASP A 91 13.31 -1.49 6.38
C ASP A 91 12.09 -1.78 5.47
N ALA A 92 11.17 -2.65 5.91
CA ALA A 92 10.01 -3.00 5.11
C ALA A 92 8.82 -3.45 5.96
N ALA A 93 7.61 -3.25 5.46
CA ALA A 93 6.39 -3.83 5.99
C ALA A 93 5.65 -4.59 4.88
N THR A 94 5.42 -5.89 5.11
CA THR A 94 4.70 -6.76 4.18
C THR A 94 3.29 -7.01 4.70
N PHE A 95 2.30 -6.84 3.83
CA PHE A 95 0.88 -6.96 4.12
C PHE A 95 0.26 -7.99 3.18
N THR A 96 -0.41 -9.00 3.72
CA THR A 96 -1.16 -9.98 2.94
C THR A 96 -2.62 -9.55 2.84
N LEU A 97 -3.11 -9.38 1.62
CA LEU A 97 -4.51 -9.06 1.33
C LEU A 97 -5.26 -10.32 0.90
N LEU A 98 -6.44 -10.53 1.46
CA LEU A 98 -7.40 -11.61 1.21
C LEU A 98 -8.78 -11.04 0.85
N GLY A 99 -8.81 -10.01 0.01
CA GLY A 99 -10.03 -9.35 -0.50
C GLY A 99 -10.23 -7.92 -0.03
N GLU A 100 -9.33 -7.38 0.79
CA GLU A 100 -9.30 -5.97 1.18
C GLU A 100 -8.91 -5.10 -0.01
N GLU A 101 -9.82 -4.20 -0.42
CA GLU A 101 -9.50 -3.20 -1.46
C GLU A 101 -8.70 -2.02 -0.91
N GLN A 102 -8.65 -1.89 0.42
CA GLN A 102 -7.97 -0.79 1.12
C GLN A 102 -7.60 -1.21 2.53
N PHE A 103 -6.44 -0.76 3.00
CA PHE A 103 -6.06 -0.82 4.40
C PHE A 103 -5.20 0.40 4.77
N THR A 104 -5.06 0.66 6.06
CA THR A 104 -4.14 1.66 6.61
C THR A 104 -3.04 1.02 7.45
N TYR A 105 -1.88 1.65 7.47
CA TYR A 105 -0.80 1.36 8.41
C TYR A 105 -0.18 2.65 8.96
N THR A 106 0.43 2.56 10.13
CA THR A 106 1.04 3.69 10.83
C THR A 106 2.54 3.47 10.92
N VAL A 107 3.31 4.51 10.61
CA VAL A 107 4.75 4.54 10.81
C VAL A 107 5.13 5.70 11.72
N GLN A 108 6.15 5.50 12.54
CA GLN A 108 6.81 6.54 13.30
C GLN A 108 7.98 7.10 12.50
N ALA A 109 8.03 8.42 12.36
CA ALA A 109 9.09 9.13 11.65
C ALA A 109 10.37 9.23 12.49
N PRO A 110 11.55 9.33 11.85
CA PRO A 110 12.79 9.61 12.56
C PRO A 110 12.76 11.00 13.21
N ALA A 111 13.72 11.24 14.10
CA ALA A 111 13.95 12.58 14.68
C ALA A 111 14.68 13.53 13.71
N VAL A 112 15.14 13.03 12.57
CA VAL A 112 15.90 13.80 11.58
C VAL A 112 14.93 14.50 10.63
N GLU A 113 15.04 15.82 10.53
CA GLU A 113 14.29 16.62 9.55
C GLU A 113 14.87 16.44 8.14
N ALA A 114 14.09 15.86 7.24
CA ALA A 114 14.46 15.65 5.85
C ALA A 114 13.22 15.32 5.00
N GLU A 115 13.41 15.23 3.69
CA GLU A 115 12.46 14.62 2.77
C GLU A 115 12.81 13.13 2.59
N PHE A 116 11.82 12.27 2.70
CA PHE A 116 11.99 10.82 2.64
C PHE A 116 11.14 10.22 1.53
N ILE A 117 11.72 9.29 0.79
CA ILE A 117 11.09 8.65 -0.35
C ILE A 117 10.65 7.24 0.01
N PHE A 118 9.34 7.01 0.00
CA PHE A 118 8.73 5.70 0.16
C PHE A 118 8.54 5.03 -1.20
N SER A 119 8.80 3.73 -1.25
CA SER A 119 8.52 2.89 -2.40
C SER A 119 7.86 1.59 -1.95
N GLY A 120 7.24 0.87 -2.87
CA GLY A 120 6.64 -0.41 -2.57
C GLY A 120 6.28 -1.17 -3.82
N ILE A 121 5.99 -2.45 -3.65
CA ILE A 121 5.45 -3.32 -4.69
C ILE A 121 4.18 -4.00 -4.21
N VAL A 122 3.23 -4.21 -5.11
CA VAL A 122 2.14 -5.15 -4.94
C VAL A 122 2.42 -6.38 -5.80
N ARG A 123 2.36 -7.55 -5.18
CA ARG A 123 2.48 -8.85 -5.82
C ARG A 123 1.12 -9.52 -5.85
N ASP A 124 0.61 -9.78 -7.05
CA ASP A 124 -0.70 -10.38 -7.26
C ASP A 124 -0.71 -11.90 -7.00
N GLN A 125 -1.88 -12.53 -7.15
CA GLN A 125 -2.04 -13.99 -7.00
C GLN A 125 -1.19 -14.82 -8.00
N HIS A 126 -0.81 -14.24 -9.14
CA HIS A 126 0.02 -14.86 -10.16
C HIS A 126 1.51 -14.58 -9.96
N LYS A 127 1.87 -13.91 -8.84
CA LYS A 127 3.22 -13.50 -8.48
C LYS A 127 3.79 -12.39 -9.38
N VAL A 128 2.96 -11.71 -10.14
CA VAL A 128 3.35 -10.53 -10.93
C VAL A 128 3.47 -9.34 -9.98
N GLU A 129 4.55 -8.59 -10.13
CA GLU A 129 4.87 -7.44 -9.30
C GLU A 129 4.56 -6.14 -10.07
N HIS A 130 3.90 -5.22 -9.38
CA HIS A 130 3.64 -3.87 -9.84
C HIS A 130 4.09 -2.89 -8.76
N GLU A 131 4.57 -1.70 -9.15
CA GLU A 131 4.91 -0.67 -8.18
C GLU A 131 3.66 -0.13 -7.47
N VAL A 132 3.81 0.19 -6.19
CA VAL A 132 2.81 0.97 -5.45
C VAL A 132 2.97 2.44 -5.86
N GLY A 133 1.97 2.98 -6.56
CA GLY A 133 1.96 4.38 -6.99
C GLY A 133 1.44 5.34 -5.92
N GLY A 134 1.08 6.56 -6.31
CA GLY A 134 0.53 7.59 -5.41
C GLY A 134 1.61 8.42 -4.72
N ASP A 135 1.40 8.73 -3.44
CA ASP A 135 2.34 9.55 -2.68
C ASP A 135 3.66 8.80 -2.45
N THR A 136 4.78 9.42 -2.84
CA THR A 136 6.12 8.86 -2.70
C THR A 136 7.03 9.68 -1.80
N SER A 137 6.76 10.98 -1.62
CA SER A 137 7.57 11.86 -0.79
C SER A 137 6.83 12.28 0.48
N LEU A 138 7.51 12.15 1.62
CA LEU A 138 7.06 12.63 2.91
C LEU A 138 8.11 13.53 3.54
N ARG A 139 7.69 14.72 3.97
CA ARG A 139 8.56 15.64 4.71
C ARG A 139 8.47 15.41 6.22
N VAL A 140 9.62 15.15 6.85
CA VAL A 140 9.76 15.22 8.32
C VAL A 140 10.29 16.59 8.69
N GLY A 141 9.54 17.32 9.51
CA GLY A 141 9.88 18.69 9.89
C GLY A 141 8.75 19.37 10.64
N PRO A 142 8.94 20.62 11.08
CA PRO A 142 7.87 21.37 11.74
C PRO A 142 6.66 21.44 10.81
N SER A 143 5.48 21.12 11.36
CA SER A 143 4.21 21.30 10.67
C SER A 143 4.15 22.77 10.22
N LEU A 144 4.16 23.00 8.91
CA LEU A 144 3.93 24.34 8.38
C LEU A 144 2.48 24.67 8.76
N ALA A 145 2.29 25.48 9.81
CA ALA A 145 0.99 26.07 10.06
C ALA A 145 0.52 26.73 8.75
N PRO A 146 -0.77 26.63 8.38
CA PRO A 146 -1.26 27.34 7.21
C PRO A 146 -0.90 28.80 7.41
N VAL A 147 0.02 29.31 6.59
CA VAL A 147 0.36 30.72 6.59
C VAL A 147 -0.94 31.40 6.24
N SER A 148 -1.57 32.07 7.21
CA SER A 148 -2.71 32.91 6.92
C SER A 148 -2.20 33.92 5.92
N THR A 149 -2.67 33.82 4.67
CA THR A 149 -2.35 34.80 3.63
C THR A 149 -2.64 36.17 4.24
N PRO A 150 -1.65 37.07 4.39
CA PRO A 150 -1.95 38.40 4.89
C PRO A 150 -3.02 38.98 3.98
N ASP A 151 -4.16 39.35 4.57
CA ASP A 151 -5.25 40.07 3.92
C ASP A 151 -4.62 41.22 3.11
N PRO A 152 -4.88 41.37 1.80
CA PRO A 152 -4.26 42.42 0.99
C PRO A 152 -4.50 43.79 1.63
N GLN A 153 -3.45 44.32 2.25
CA GLN A 153 -3.43 45.64 2.84
C GLN A 153 -3.82 46.66 1.77
N ALA A 154 -4.98 47.29 1.94
CA ALA A 154 -5.47 48.33 1.03
C ALA A 154 -4.42 49.44 0.86
N SER A 155 -4.14 49.77 -0.41
CA SER A 155 -3.23 50.85 -0.81
C SER A 155 -3.77 52.21 -0.32
N PRO A 156 -2.95 53.08 0.29
CA PRO A 156 -3.40 54.42 0.68
C PRO A 156 -3.62 55.27 -0.57
N THR A 157 -4.89 55.57 -0.85
CA THR A 157 -5.27 56.55 -1.88
C THR A 157 -5.44 57.92 -1.21
N ALA A 158 -4.93 58.97 -1.87
CA ALA A 158 -4.85 60.32 -1.36
C ALA A 158 -6.21 60.96 -0.97
N GLU A 159 -6.10 61.89 -0.02
CA GLU A 159 -7.04 62.78 0.70
C GLU A 159 -8.02 63.63 -0.18
N PRO A 160 -8.97 64.40 0.40
CA PRO A 160 -10.24 64.01 1.00
C PRO A 160 -11.47 64.61 0.27
N THR A 161 -12.69 64.18 0.63
CA THR A 161 -13.92 64.96 0.38
C THR A 161 -14.85 64.84 1.59
N PRO A 162 -15.43 65.94 2.11
CA PRO A 162 -16.05 65.96 3.43
C PRO A 162 -17.41 65.24 3.52
N THR A 163 -17.51 64.47 4.61
CA THR A 163 -18.61 64.38 5.60
C THR A 163 -20.02 63.94 5.17
N ALA A 164 -20.38 62.75 5.63
CA ALA A 164 -21.68 62.52 6.25
C ALA A 164 -21.43 61.89 7.64
N THR A 165 -22.02 62.48 8.68
CA THR A 165 -21.91 62.07 10.08
C THR A 165 -22.53 60.68 10.29
N PRO A 166 -21.79 59.63 10.67
CA PRO A 166 -22.39 58.35 11.02
C PRO A 166 -22.97 58.39 12.44
N VAL A 167 -24.18 57.85 12.56
CA VAL A 167 -24.89 57.59 13.81
C VAL A 167 -24.05 56.66 14.71
N PRO A 168 -23.97 56.91 16.04
CA PRO A 168 -23.19 56.05 16.93
C PRO A 168 -23.73 54.62 16.90
N THR A 169 -22.86 53.68 16.52
CA THR A 169 -23.11 52.24 16.61
C THR A 169 -22.84 51.79 18.04
N PRO A 170 -23.71 50.98 18.69
CA PRO A 170 -23.52 50.58 20.08
C PRO A 170 -22.19 49.83 20.26
N THR A 171 -21.44 50.24 21.28
CA THR A 171 -20.17 49.64 21.66
C THR A 171 -20.43 48.22 22.20
N PRO A 172 -19.78 47.16 21.67
CA PRO A 172 -19.95 45.82 22.20
C PRO A 172 -19.43 45.79 23.64
N THR A 173 -20.29 45.35 24.55
CA THR A 173 -19.95 45.14 25.96
C THR A 173 -18.97 43.97 26.04
N ALA A 174 -17.87 44.15 26.76
CA ALA A 174 -16.84 43.13 26.90
C ALA A 174 -17.42 41.85 27.52
N THR A 175 -17.36 40.75 26.77
CA THR A 175 -17.64 39.41 27.27
C THR A 175 -16.61 39.07 28.35
N PRO A 176 -17.03 38.62 29.55
CA PRO A 176 -16.08 38.29 30.62
C PRO A 176 -15.14 37.16 30.16
N ALA A 177 -13.85 37.31 30.49
CA ALA A 177 -12.83 36.31 30.21
C ALA A 177 -13.15 34.98 30.91
N PRO A 178 -12.91 33.83 30.28
CA PRO A 178 -13.18 32.53 30.88
C PRO A 178 -12.33 32.35 32.14
N THR A 179 -12.99 32.06 33.26
CA THR A 179 -12.35 31.76 34.54
C THR A 179 -11.61 30.42 34.40
N ALA A 180 -10.31 30.42 34.69
CA ALA A 180 -9.48 29.22 34.60
C ALA A 180 -10.04 28.10 35.50
N THR A 181 -10.39 26.98 34.89
CA THR A 181 -10.81 25.77 35.61
C THR A 181 -9.58 25.20 36.33
N PRO A 182 -9.64 24.91 37.64
CA PRO A 182 -8.50 24.38 38.36
C PRO A 182 -8.07 23.04 37.77
N ARG A 183 -6.77 22.90 37.52
CA ARG A 183 -6.18 21.68 36.97
C ARG A 183 -6.31 20.54 38.01
N PRO A 184 -6.70 19.31 37.61
CA PRO A 184 -6.78 18.19 38.54
C PRO A 184 -5.40 17.94 39.17
N MET A 185 -5.40 17.83 40.51
CA MET A 185 -4.21 17.48 41.28
C MET A 185 -3.94 15.99 41.06
N VAL A 186 -2.88 15.67 40.32
CA VAL A 186 -2.44 14.29 40.12
C VAL A 186 -1.80 13.80 41.41
N THR A 187 -2.42 12.82 42.06
CA THR A 187 -1.82 12.11 43.21
C THR A 187 -0.66 11.27 42.68
N PRO A 188 0.56 11.35 43.25
CA PRO A 188 1.67 10.53 42.78
C PRO A 188 1.36 9.06 43.03
N THR A 189 1.24 8.29 41.95
CA THR A 189 1.16 6.83 42.01
C THR A 189 2.54 6.32 42.43
N GLN A 190 2.59 5.58 43.54
CA GLN A 190 3.82 4.97 44.04
C GLN A 190 4.45 4.09 42.95
N GLU A 191 5.75 4.31 42.71
CA GLU A 191 6.53 3.54 41.75
C GLU A 191 6.62 2.07 42.21
N PRO A 192 6.34 1.09 41.33
CA PRO A 192 6.43 -0.31 41.70
C PRO A 192 7.88 -0.65 42.02
N THR A 193 8.14 -1.06 43.26
CA THR A 193 9.44 -1.57 43.68
C THR A 193 9.69 -2.91 42.97
N ALA A 194 10.66 -2.94 42.07
CA ALA A 194 11.04 -4.16 41.35
C ALA A 194 11.57 -5.21 42.34
N THR A 195 10.89 -6.34 42.42
CA THR A 195 11.38 -7.52 43.13
C THR A 195 12.59 -8.08 42.37
N PRO A 196 13.75 -8.29 43.01
CA PRO A 196 14.93 -8.80 42.31
C PRO A 196 14.65 -10.19 41.75
N VAL A 197 14.85 -10.35 40.44
CA VAL A 197 14.81 -11.65 39.76
C VAL A 197 16.11 -12.37 40.11
N PRO A 198 16.06 -13.63 40.59
CA PRO A 198 17.27 -14.39 40.92
C PRO A 198 18.14 -14.58 39.68
N GLU A 199 19.45 -14.40 39.87
CA GLU A 199 20.46 -14.55 38.84
C GLU A 199 20.50 -16.01 38.33
N PRO A 200 20.51 -16.25 37.01
CA PRO A 200 20.51 -17.60 36.47
C PRO A 200 21.81 -18.31 36.86
N THR A 201 21.68 -19.39 37.63
CA THR A 201 22.81 -20.27 37.95
C THR A 201 23.19 -21.06 36.70
N ALA A 202 24.36 -20.77 36.13
CA ALA A 202 24.89 -21.49 34.98
C ALA A 202 25.03 -22.98 35.32
N THR A 203 24.26 -23.82 34.62
CA THR A 203 24.41 -25.27 34.70
C THR A 203 25.61 -25.67 33.85
N PRO A 204 26.59 -26.44 34.38
CA PRO A 204 27.77 -26.80 33.61
C PRO A 204 27.37 -27.64 32.38
N VAL A 205 27.79 -27.18 31.21
CA VAL A 205 27.64 -27.91 29.94
C VAL A 205 28.62 -29.09 29.97
N PRO A 206 28.17 -30.34 29.75
CA PRO A 206 29.07 -31.49 29.72
C PRO A 206 30.09 -31.36 28.57
N GLU A 207 31.32 -31.76 28.84
CA GLU A 207 32.41 -31.76 27.88
C GLU A 207 32.10 -32.72 26.71
N PRO A 208 32.26 -32.30 25.44
CA PRO A 208 31.92 -33.12 24.29
C PRO A 208 32.79 -34.38 24.26
N THR A 209 32.15 -35.55 24.37
CA THR A 209 32.81 -36.83 24.19
C THR A 209 33.13 -37.01 22.71
N ALA A 210 34.42 -37.03 22.35
CA ALA A 210 34.87 -37.25 20.98
C ALA A 210 34.32 -38.60 20.45
N THR A 211 33.40 -38.53 19.50
CA THR A 211 32.89 -39.70 18.80
C THR A 211 33.94 -40.10 17.75
N PRO A 212 34.42 -41.36 17.72
CA PRO A 212 35.44 -41.76 16.76
C PRO A 212 34.91 -41.64 15.33
N THR A 213 35.65 -40.92 14.48
CA THR A 213 35.37 -40.80 13.06
C THR A 213 35.45 -42.18 12.39
N PRO A 214 34.39 -42.67 11.72
CA PRO A 214 34.45 -43.96 11.04
C PRO A 214 35.47 -43.92 9.90
N ARG A 215 36.25 -45.00 9.78
CA ARG A 215 37.22 -45.20 8.70
C ARG A 215 36.49 -45.20 7.35
N PRO A 216 36.95 -44.43 6.34
CA PRO A 216 36.29 -44.40 5.04
C PRO A 216 36.33 -45.80 4.40
N PRO A 217 35.22 -46.25 3.77
CA PRO A 217 35.18 -47.50 3.03
C PRO A 217 36.13 -47.44 1.82
N ALA A 218 36.73 -48.58 1.48
CA ALA A 218 37.63 -48.69 0.34
C ALA A 218 36.94 -48.21 -0.96
N SER A 219 37.66 -47.41 -1.74
CA SER A 219 37.20 -46.85 -3.00
C SER A 219 36.81 -47.97 -3.99
N PRO A 220 35.60 -47.97 -4.58
CA PRO A 220 35.23 -48.97 -5.56
C PRO A 220 36.03 -48.80 -6.85
N THR A 221 36.57 -49.89 -7.38
CA THR A 221 37.16 -49.96 -8.72
C THR A 221 36.09 -49.58 -9.74
N MET A 222 36.29 -48.47 -10.46
CA MET A 222 35.43 -48.02 -11.56
C MET A 222 35.42 -49.09 -12.66
N THR A 223 34.33 -49.86 -12.73
CA THR A 223 33.98 -50.61 -13.94
C THR A 223 33.33 -49.61 -14.90
N PRO A 224 33.79 -49.48 -16.15
CA PRO A 224 33.18 -48.54 -17.10
C PRO A 224 31.72 -48.93 -17.33
N VAL A 225 30.81 -48.03 -16.99
CA VAL A 225 29.36 -48.19 -17.21
C VAL A 225 29.09 -47.97 -18.70
N PRO A 226 28.35 -48.86 -19.39
CA PRO A 226 27.95 -48.61 -20.77
C PRO A 226 27.06 -47.35 -20.82
N VAL A 227 27.41 -46.42 -21.69
CA VAL A 227 26.64 -45.21 -21.97
C VAL A 227 25.26 -45.64 -22.49
N VAL A 228 24.26 -45.54 -21.63
CA VAL A 228 22.85 -45.61 -22.03
C VAL A 228 22.52 -44.26 -22.66
N PRO A 229 22.09 -44.21 -23.94
CA PRO A 229 21.67 -42.95 -24.53
C PRO A 229 20.43 -42.44 -23.79
N THR A 230 20.53 -41.21 -23.31
CA THR A 230 19.45 -40.40 -22.79
C THR A 230 18.27 -40.46 -23.77
N PRO A 231 17.05 -40.84 -23.37
CA PRO A 231 15.90 -40.65 -24.22
C PRO A 231 15.75 -39.14 -24.44
N GLU A 232 15.85 -38.71 -25.69
CA GLU A 232 15.37 -37.39 -26.10
C GLU A 232 13.99 -37.16 -25.48
N GLU A 233 13.82 -36.03 -24.77
CA GLU A 233 12.49 -35.47 -24.54
C GLU A 233 11.88 -35.11 -25.89
N ARG A 234 11.30 -36.12 -26.52
CA ARG A 234 10.38 -35.97 -27.63
C ARG A 234 9.20 -35.17 -27.08
N GLY A 235 8.98 -33.98 -27.64
CA GLY A 235 7.89 -33.06 -27.29
C GLY A 235 6.51 -33.72 -27.28
N GLY A 236 6.21 -34.41 -26.18
CA GLY A 236 4.97 -35.08 -25.90
C GLY A 236 4.08 -34.13 -25.13
N ILE A 237 2.94 -33.81 -25.70
CA ILE A 237 1.92 -32.99 -25.06
C ILE A 237 1.64 -33.56 -23.66
N PRO A 238 1.74 -32.74 -22.60
CA PRO A 238 1.66 -33.24 -21.24
C PRO A 238 0.27 -33.87 -20.96
N PRO A 239 0.19 -34.92 -20.14
CA PRO A 239 -0.98 -35.80 -20.04
C PRO A 239 -2.28 -35.08 -19.65
N TRP A 240 -2.20 -33.91 -19.01
CA TRP A 240 -3.36 -33.08 -18.66
C TRP A 240 -4.10 -32.49 -19.87
N VAL A 241 -3.46 -32.36 -21.03
CA VAL A 241 -4.11 -31.86 -22.26
C VAL A 241 -5.16 -32.85 -22.78
N TRP A 242 -5.00 -34.15 -22.53
CA TRP A 242 -6.01 -35.16 -22.87
C TRP A 242 -7.22 -35.16 -21.92
N VAL A 243 -7.08 -34.53 -20.73
CA VAL A 243 -8.15 -34.48 -19.72
C VAL A 243 -9.17 -33.37 -20.04
N LEU A 244 -8.72 -32.28 -20.68
CA LEU A 244 -9.56 -31.15 -21.08
C LEU A 244 -10.74 -31.51 -22.02
N PRO A 245 -10.54 -32.24 -23.14
CA PRO A 245 -11.66 -32.61 -24.01
C PRO A 245 -12.66 -33.56 -23.33
N LEU A 246 -12.20 -34.43 -22.43
CA LEU A 246 -13.06 -35.33 -21.65
C LEU A 246 -13.94 -34.55 -20.67
N LEU A 247 -13.37 -33.55 -19.98
CA LEU A 247 -14.10 -32.67 -19.05
C LEU A 247 -15.19 -31.86 -19.78
N VAL A 248 -14.86 -31.30 -20.95
CA VAL A 248 -15.82 -30.55 -21.78
C VAL A 248 -16.96 -31.45 -22.24
N LEU A 249 -16.67 -32.69 -22.67
CA LEU A 249 -17.70 -33.64 -23.07
C LEU A 249 -18.65 -34.00 -21.91
N VAL A 250 -18.12 -34.21 -20.70
CA VAL A 250 -18.93 -34.49 -19.50
C VAL A 250 -19.85 -33.31 -19.17
N LEU A 251 -19.35 -32.07 -19.26
CA LEU A 251 -20.16 -30.87 -19.02
C LEU A 251 -21.25 -30.66 -20.08
N VAL A 252 -20.96 -30.96 -21.35
CA VAL A 252 -21.95 -30.88 -22.44
C VAL A 252 -23.02 -31.96 -22.27
N LEU A 253 -22.65 -33.20 -21.95
CA LEU A 253 -23.61 -34.28 -21.70
C LEU A 253 -24.46 -34.00 -20.44
N SER A 254 -23.86 -33.43 -19.40
CA SER A 254 -24.57 -33.07 -18.17
C SER A 254 -25.56 -31.91 -18.40
N SER A 255 -25.24 -30.92 -19.23
CA SER A 255 -26.14 -29.82 -19.59
C SER A 255 -27.28 -30.26 -20.52
N ILE A 256 -27.02 -31.18 -21.47
CA ILE A 256 -28.07 -31.81 -22.29
C ILE A 256 -29.00 -32.68 -21.44
N GLY A 257 -28.44 -33.45 -20.50
CA GLY A 257 -29.22 -34.23 -19.53
C GLY A 257 -30.06 -33.36 -18.61
N TYR A 258 -29.50 -32.22 -18.16
CA TYR A 258 -30.21 -31.24 -17.34
C TYR A 258 -31.34 -30.54 -18.10
N ALA A 259 -31.14 -30.20 -19.38
CA ALA A 259 -32.16 -29.62 -20.23
C ALA A 259 -33.31 -30.59 -20.57
N ARG A 260 -33.02 -31.91 -20.66
CA ARG A 260 -34.04 -32.95 -20.86
C ARG A 260 -34.82 -33.30 -19.59
N ARG A 261 -34.27 -33.07 -18.40
CA ARG A 261 -34.98 -33.26 -17.12
C ARG A 261 -35.87 -32.07 -16.72
N ARG A 262 -35.74 -30.93 -17.39
CA ARG A 262 -36.50 -29.68 -17.13
C ARG A 262 -37.62 -29.40 -18.16
N ARG A 263 -37.87 -30.30 -19.09
CA ARG A 263 -39.10 -30.33 -19.92
C ARG A 263 -39.98 -31.48 -19.47
#